data_AF-A0A2T1CXC3-F1
#
_entry.id   AF-A0A2T1CXC3-F1
#
_cell.length_a   1.000
_cell.length_b   1.000
_cell.length_c   1.000
_cell.angle_alpha   90.00
_cell.angle_beta   90.00
_cell.angle_gamma   90.00
#
_symmetry.space_group_name_H-M   'P 1'
#
loop_
_entity.id
_entity.type
_entity.pdbx_description
1 polymer ?
#
loop_
_entity_poly.entity_id
_entity_poly.type
_entity_poly.pdbx_seq_one_letter_code
_entity_poly.pdbx_strand_id
1 'polypeptide(L)' 'MNSGNLREPHSDDLVTKRDDPNYAQVSGYVPKELALRFKVLCTSEEMSQSEALEEAIALWMQKKEDSKRTSSNNDR' A
#
# COMPACT_ATOMS: atom_id res chain seq x y z
N MET A 1 -39.87 -25.27 -23.69
CA MET A 1 -40.32 -24.24 -22.73
C MET A 1 -39.14 -23.92 -21.84
N ASN A 2 -38.63 -22.69 -21.92
CA ASN A 2 -37.47 -22.20 -21.17
C ASN A 2 -37.94 -21.68 -19.80
N SER A 3 -37.42 -22.23 -18.72
CA SER A 3 -37.66 -21.76 -17.33
C SER A 3 -36.47 -22.27 -16.51
N GLY A 4 -35.70 -21.48 -15.78
CA GLY A 4 -35.69 -20.06 -15.49
C GLY A 4 -34.29 -19.73 -14.96
N ASN A 5 -33.99 -18.44 -14.99
CA ASN A 5 -32.68 -17.83 -14.91
C ASN A 5 -31.92 -18.04 -13.58
N LEU A 6 -30.61 -17.90 -13.73
CA LEU A 6 -29.48 -17.97 -12.82
C LEU A 6 -29.43 -16.87 -11.73
N ARG A 7 -28.70 -17.18 -10.63
CA ARG A 7 -28.12 -16.30 -9.57
C ARG A 7 -29.15 -15.70 -8.59
N GLU A 8 -28.86 -15.47 -7.30
CA GLU A 8 -27.73 -14.68 -6.79
C GLU A 8 -27.41 -15.00 -5.32
N PRO A 9 -26.13 -15.19 -4.94
CA PRO A 9 -25.65 -14.81 -3.62
C PRO A 9 -25.16 -13.35 -3.69
N HIS A 10 -26.02 -12.39 -3.37
CA HIS A 10 -25.57 -11.02 -3.09
C HIS A 10 -25.17 -10.94 -1.62
N SER A 11 -24.03 -11.56 -1.30
CA SER A 11 -23.23 -11.09 -0.18
C SER A 11 -22.64 -9.78 -0.67
N ASP A 12 -23.04 -8.65 -0.07
CA ASP A 12 -22.36 -7.37 -0.18
C ASP A 12 -20.87 -7.61 -0.41
N ASP A 13 -20.47 -7.32 -1.65
CA ASP A 13 -19.11 -7.39 -2.12
C ASP A 13 -18.33 -6.44 -1.22
N LEU A 14 -17.69 -7.02 -0.19
CA LEU A 14 -16.73 -6.30 0.63
C LEU A 14 -15.61 -5.94 -0.34
N VAL A 15 -15.72 -4.78 -0.98
CA VAL A 15 -14.71 -4.21 -1.87
C VAL A 15 -13.40 -4.25 -1.09
N THR A 16 -12.62 -5.29 -1.38
CA THR A 16 -11.32 -5.41 -0.74
C THR A 16 -10.47 -4.30 -1.33
N LYS A 17 -9.43 -3.83 -0.62
CA LYS A 17 -8.46 -2.87 -1.17
C LYS A 17 -7.80 -3.32 -2.50
N ARG A 18 -8.06 -4.56 -2.95
CA ARG A 18 -7.65 -5.10 -4.26
C ARG A 18 -8.64 -4.78 -5.39
N ASP A 19 -9.90 -4.56 -5.07
CA ASP A 19 -10.97 -4.25 -6.03
C ASP A 19 -11.27 -2.74 -6.10
N ASP A 20 -10.76 -1.97 -5.14
CA ASP A 20 -10.91 -0.52 -5.11
C ASP A 20 -10.00 0.16 -6.16
N PRO A 21 -10.56 0.97 -7.08
CA PRO A 21 -9.79 1.60 -8.17
C PRO A 21 -8.81 2.68 -7.67
N ASN A 22 -8.89 3.10 -6.41
CA ASN A 22 -7.98 4.08 -5.82
C ASN A 22 -6.73 3.43 -5.21
N TYR A 23 -6.66 2.10 -5.16
CA TYR A 23 -5.53 1.36 -4.60
C TYR A 23 -4.74 0.63 -5.68
N ALA A 24 -3.42 0.78 -5.65
CA ALA A 24 -2.51 0.06 -6.54
C ALA A 24 -1.64 -0.91 -5.74
N GLN A 25 -1.50 -2.15 -6.22
CA GLN A 25 -0.62 -3.14 -5.61
C GLN A 25 0.85 -2.82 -5.94
N VAL A 26 1.66 -2.54 -4.92
CA VAL A 26 3.11 -2.41 -5.04
C VAL A 26 3.77 -3.70 -4.56
N SER A 27 4.55 -4.35 -5.42
CA SER A 27 5.25 -5.61 -5.11
C SER A 27 6.77 -5.44 -5.23
N GLY A 28 7.52 -5.97 -4.28
CA GLY A 28 8.98 -5.93 -4.28
C GLY A 28 9.60 -6.95 -3.33
N TYR A 29 10.86 -7.27 -3.56
CA TYR A 29 11.63 -8.15 -2.67
C TYR A 29 12.40 -7.31 -1.66
N VAL A 30 12.29 -7.70 -0.39
CA VAL A 30 13.06 -7.13 0.71
C VAL A 30 13.84 -8.24 1.44
N PRO A 31 14.97 -7.92 2.09
CA PRO A 31 15.67 -8.88 2.93
C PRO A 31 14.75 -9.49 4.00
N LYS A 32 14.88 -10.79 4.26
CA LYS A 32 14.04 -11.51 5.23
C LYS A 32 14.05 -10.88 6.62
N GLU A 33 15.23 -10.43 7.05
CA GLU A 33 15.39 -9.75 8.34
C GLU A 33 14.59 -8.44 8.39
N LEU A 34 14.59 -7.67 7.29
CA LEU A 34 13.85 -6.42 7.19
C LEU A 34 12.34 -6.66 7.20
N ALA A 35 11.86 -7.69 6.47
CA ALA A 35 10.45 -8.09 6.52
C ALA A 35 10.01 -8.53 7.91
N LEU A 36 10.87 -9.23 8.67
CA LEU A 36 10.57 -9.65 10.03
C LEU A 36 10.44 -8.45 10.97
N ARG A 37 11.42 -7.54 10.94
CA ARG A 37 11.40 -6.32 11.74
C ARG A 37 10.18 -5.46 11.42
N PHE A 38 9.85 -5.32 10.14
CA PHE A 38 8.68 -4.58 9.70
C PHE A 38 7.38 -5.15 10.29
N LYS A 39 7.19 -6.47 10.26
CA LYS A 39 6.01 -7.13 10.84
C LYS A 39 5.93 -6.94 12.36
N VAL A 40 7.07 -7.04 13.05
CA VAL A 40 7.13 -6.80 14.50
C VAL A 40 6.71 -5.37 14.81
N LEU A 41 7.24 -4.39 14.10
CA LEU A 41 6.88 -2.97 14.27
C LEU A 41 5.39 -2.73 14.01
N CYS A 42 4.84 -3.24 12.91
CA CYS A 42 3.41 -3.13 12.62
C CYS A 42 2.55 -3.70 13.76
N THR A 43 2.99 -4.82 14.36
CA THR A 43 2.29 -5.44 15.49
C THR A 43 2.41 -4.60 16.76
N SER A 44 3.59 -4.05 17.02
CA SER A 44 3.86 -3.22 18.20
C SER A 44 3.13 -1.88 18.16
N GLU A 45 2.92 -1.32 16.97
CA GLU A 45 2.24 -0.02 16.78
C GLU A 45 0.75 -0.16 16.42
N GLU A 46 0.20 -1.38 16.53
CA GLU A 46 -1.21 -1.69 16.20
C GLU A 46 -1.63 -1.20 14.80
N MET A 47 -0.68 -1.23 13.86
CA MET A 47 -0.83 -0.68 12.52
C MET A 47 -0.94 -1.78 11.47
N SER A 48 -1.77 -1.58 10.45
CA SER A 48 -1.86 -2.51 9.32
C SER A 48 -0.59 -2.46 8.46
N GLN A 49 -0.18 -3.60 7.90
CA GLN A 49 0.95 -3.64 6.95
C GLN A 49 0.76 -2.69 5.75
N SER A 50 -0.49 -2.46 5.32
CA SER A 50 -0.79 -1.49 4.27
C SER A 50 -0.49 -0.06 4.71
N GLU A 51 -0.95 0.35 5.89
CA GLU A 51 -0.74 1.70 6.42
C GLU A 51 0.75 1.98 6.64
N ALA A 52 1.47 1.02 7.23
CA ALA A 52 2.91 1.14 7.43
C ALA A 52 3.68 1.21 6.09
N LEU A 53 3.19 0.52 5.04
CA LEU A 53 3.78 0.60 3.71
C LEU A 53 3.49 1.94 3.05
N GLU A 54 2.27 2.48 3.19
CA GLU A 54 1.88 3.79 2.70
C GLU A 54 2.76 4.89 3.32
N GLU A 55 2.94 4.86 4.64
CA GLU A 55 3.82 5.80 5.34
C GLU A 55 5.28 5.68 4.89
N ALA A 56 5.81 4.45 4.82
CA ALA A 56 7.19 4.21 4.39
C ALA A 56 7.45 4.72 2.96
N ILE A 57 6.49 4.54 2.04
CA ILE A 57 6.57 5.03 0.67
C ILE A 57 6.52 6.57 0.64
N ALA A 58 5.60 7.19 1.39
CA ALA A 58 5.47 8.64 1.47
C ALA A 58 6.75 9.30 2.02
N LEU A 59 7.32 8.76 3.09
CA LEU A 59 8.58 9.22 3.68
C LEU A 59 9.76 9.09 2.70
N TRP A 60 9.80 7.98 1.93
CA TRP A 60 10.84 7.80 0.92
C TRP A 60 10.72 8.81 -0.22
N MET A 61 9.51 9.11 -0.69
CA MET A 61 9.27 10.14 -1.70
C MET A 61 9.66 11.53 -1.19
N GLN A 62 9.19 11.90 0.01
CA GLN A 62 9.53 13.20 0.61
C GLN A 62 11.04 13.40 0.71
N LYS A 63 11.78 12.38 1.15
CA LYS A 63 13.25 12.43 1.22
C LYS A 63 13.90 12.66 -0.15
N LYS A 64 13.34 12.09 -1.21
CA LYS A 64 13.82 12.30 -2.59
C LYS A 64 13.51 13.70 -3.10
N GLU A 65 12.36 14.24 -2.77
CA GLU A 65 11.96 15.61 -3.13
C GLU A 65 12.81 16.65 -2.38
N ASP A 66 13.05 16.45 -1.09
CA ASP A 66 13.91 17.31 -0.28
C ASP A 66 15.35 17.29 -0.82
N SER A 67 15.87 16.11 -1.17
CA SER A 67 17.19 15.98 -1.80
C SER A 67 17.31 16.78 -3.10
N LYS A 68 16.24 16.85 -3.92
CA LYS A 68 16.23 17.67 -5.14
C LYS A 68 16.24 19.17 -4.84
N ARG A 69 15.51 19.62 -3.82
CA ARG A 69 15.47 21.04 -3.43
C ARG A 69 16.81 21.56 -2.92
N THR A 70 17.60 20.71 -2.25
CA THR A 70 18.93 21.11 -1.78
C THR A 70 19.97 21.31 -2.90
N SER A 71 19.76 20.71 -4.09
CA SER A 71 20.71 20.80 -5.20
C SER A 71 20.49 22.01 -6.13
N SER A 72 19.38 22.75 -6.00
CA SER A 72 19.07 23.89 -6.89
C SER A 72 19.42 25.28 -6.30
N ASN A 73 20.01 25.35 -5.11
CA ASN A 73 20.18 26.61 -4.38
C ASN A 73 21.62 27.11 -4.24
N ASN A 74 22.58 26.56 -4.99
CA ASN A 74 23.99 26.97 -4.88
C ASN A 74 24.55 27.66 -6.15
N ASP A 75 23.69 28.10 -7.06
CA ASP A 75 24.04 28.95 -8.20
C ASP A 75 23.55 30.38 -7.96
N ARG A 76 24.23 31.15 -7.10
CA ARG A 76 24.19 32.61 -7.11
C ARG A 76 25.37 33.24 -6.40
#